data_AF-B4K3X7-F1
#
_entry.id   AF-B4K3X7-F1
#
_cell.length_a   1.000
_cell.length_b   1.000
_cell.length_c   1.000
_cell.angle_alpha   90.00
_cell.angle_beta   90.00
_cell.angle_gamma   90.00
#
_symmetry.space_group_name_H-M   'P 1'
#
loop_
_entity.id
_entity.type
_entity.pdbx_description
1 polymer ?
#
loop_
_entity_poly.entity_id
_entity_poly.type
_entity_poly.pdbx_seq_one_letter_code
_entity_poly.pdbx_strand_id
1 'polypeptide(L)'
;MFEDASEQDILSHFQLLAQLMPHMYDLTQLNPERMSNTLLDVIKEKYAEYRKNHKVYPSLDTLIYFKLVSNLYSTSDFRHPVATPTYIFMQHILSRARIRTRQDIAMGLFLVNIAMEFGSRSKRLLPAVFNFLLGILHMVIPKRQTEDQYDIVPPFERDGPFSKLLAIPATKESQALEPQQLQAADLVTHTFTLDFKVRAVDATLRLIKNIFEELVGEHIGACYLANPFLPLLERLPLKHYPEHVQEHHAAAKSALQQVSAQKMKRLAPADKKPKALRLLEPRFEVVYDDKRRPKMSKQKEERAKLLHKIKREKKGAIREIRRDTAFVQDLKLKQQIQR
;
A
#
# COMPACT_ATOMS: atom_id res chain seq x y z
N MET A 1 -16.51 26.69 11.66
CA MET A 1 -17.57 25.93 12.35
C MET A 1 -17.04 25.12 13.53
N PHE A 2 -15.88 24.48 13.43
CA PHE A 2 -15.39 23.57 14.48
C PHE A 2 -14.20 24.11 15.29
N GLU A 3 -13.77 25.35 15.08
CA GLU A 3 -12.62 25.94 15.78
C GLU A 3 -12.96 26.33 17.23
N ASP A 4 -14.21 26.72 17.51
CA ASP A 4 -14.69 27.16 18.84
C ASP A 4 -15.97 26.41 19.31
N ALA A 5 -16.20 25.18 18.84
CA ALA A 5 -17.47 24.48 19.07
C ALA A 5 -17.65 24.10 20.55
N SER A 6 -18.81 24.46 21.14
CA SER A 6 -19.19 24.03 22.50
C SER A 6 -19.77 22.61 22.51
N GLU A 7 -19.81 21.95 23.68
CA GLU A 7 -20.27 20.56 23.81
C GLU A 7 -21.67 20.29 23.21
N GLN A 8 -22.57 21.27 23.30
CA GLN A 8 -23.94 21.17 22.78
C GLN A 8 -24.01 21.42 21.26
N ASP A 9 -23.15 22.30 20.74
CA ASP A 9 -23.14 22.66 19.32
C ASP A 9 -22.54 21.58 18.45
N ILE A 10 -21.61 20.77 18.97
CA ILE A 10 -20.94 19.74 18.18
C ILE A 10 -21.94 18.72 17.62
N LEU A 11 -22.93 18.32 18.42
CA LEU A 11 -23.95 17.36 17.99
C LEU A 11 -24.81 17.91 16.85
N SER A 12 -25.24 19.17 16.95
CA SER A 12 -26.02 19.81 15.90
C SER A 12 -25.19 20.01 14.63
N HIS A 13 -23.91 20.38 14.76
CA HIS A 13 -22.99 20.49 13.63
C HIS A 13 -22.76 19.14 12.92
N PHE A 14 -22.63 18.03 13.66
CA PHE A 14 -22.52 16.70 13.05
C PHE A 14 -23.80 16.28 12.32
N GLN A 15 -24.97 16.58 12.89
CA GLN A 15 -26.26 16.32 12.24
C GLN A 15 -26.41 17.12 10.94
N LEU A 16 -26.06 18.41 10.98
CA LEU A 16 -26.05 19.28 9.81
C LEU A 16 -25.12 18.73 8.73
N LEU A 17 -23.90 18.34 9.11
CA LEU A 17 -22.94 17.76 8.18
C LEU A 17 -23.47 16.47 7.55
N ALA A 18 -24.10 15.59 8.33
CA ALA A 18 -24.72 14.37 7.83
C ALA A 18 -25.84 14.67 6.81
N GLN A 19 -26.61 15.74 7.00
CA GLN A 19 -27.62 16.19 6.04
C GLN A 19 -27.01 16.78 4.76
N LEU A 20 -25.85 17.43 4.85
CA LEU A 20 -25.15 17.96 3.68
C LEU A 20 -24.38 16.90 2.87
N MET A 21 -24.06 15.75 3.49
CA MET A 21 -23.25 14.69 2.85
C MET A 21 -23.79 14.22 1.48
N PRO A 22 -25.10 13.93 1.30
CA PRO A 22 -25.61 13.47 0.01
C PRO A 22 -25.46 14.54 -1.07
N HIS A 23 -25.73 15.80 -0.73
CA HIS A 23 -25.56 16.91 -1.67
C HIS A 23 -24.10 17.12 -2.07
N MET A 24 -23.17 16.96 -1.12
CA MET A 24 -21.74 16.99 -1.44
C MET A 24 -21.34 15.84 -2.35
N TYR A 25 -21.91 14.65 -2.16
CA TYR A 25 -21.67 13.51 -3.04
C TYR A 25 -22.23 13.75 -4.44
N ASP A 26 -23.44 14.29 -4.57
CA ASP A 26 -24.00 14.62 -5.88
C ASP A 26 -23.15 15.66 -6.61
N LEU A 27 -22.64 16.67 -5.88
CA LEU A 27 -21.73 17.68 -6.44
C LEU A 27 -20.39 17.09 -6.90
N THR A 28 -19.86 16.10 -6.20
CA THR A 28 -18.61 15.43 -6.62
C THR A 28 -18.83 14.64 -7.90
N GLN A 29 -20.02 14.05 -8.10
CA GLN A 29 -20.38 13.36 -9.34
C GLN A 29 -20.62 14.33 -10.51
N LEU A 30 -21.20 15.50 -10.25
CA LEU A 30 -21.42 16.52 -11.28
C LEU A 30 -20.12 17.13 -11.81
N ASN A 31 -19.14 17.39 -10.94
CA ASN A 31 -17.87 18.04 -11.30
C ASN A 31 -16.65 17.38 -10.62
N PRO A 32 -16.23 16.18 -11.05
CA PRO A 32 -15.22 15.40 -10.34
C PRO A 32 -13.83 16.05 -10.36
N GLU A 33 -13.43 16.66 -11.48
CA GLU A 33 -12.10 17.28 -11.62
C GLU A 33 -11.95 18.52 -10.72
N ARG A 34 -12.94 19.42 -10.75
CA ARG A 34 -12.89 20.64 -9.92
C ARG A 34 -12.94 20.29 -8.45
N MET A 35 -13.81 19.37 -8.05
CA MET A 35 -13.97 19.00 -6.66
C MET A 35 -12.76 18.24 -6.11
N SER A 36 -12.17 17.36 -6.90
CA SER A 36 -10.92 16.70 -6.49
C SER A 36 -9.78 17.70 -6.31
N ASN A 37 -9.64 18.69 -7.20
CA ASN A 37 -8.63 19.74 -7.06
C ASN A 37 -8.88 20.62 -5.81
N THR A 38 -10.11 21.03 -5.53
CA THR A 38 -10.41 21.82 -4.32
C THR A 38 -10.12 21.03 -3.04
N LEU A 39 -10.48 19.75 -2.99
CA LEU A 39 -10.18 18.89 -1.84
C LEU A 39 -8.68 18.64 -1.71
N LEU A 40 -7.96 18.50 -2.83
CA LEU A 40 -6.50 18.43 -2.85
C LEU A 40 -5.85 19.71 -2.30
N ASP A 41 -6.43 20.88 -2.54
CA ASP A 41 -5.87 22.13 -2.04
C ASP A 41 -6.14 22.28 -0.52
N VAL A 42 -7.33 21.89 -0.06
CA VAL A 42 -7.65 21.84 1.38
C VAL A 42 -6.71 20.91 2.14
N ILE A 43 -6.45 19.70 1.62
CA ILE A 43 -5.53 18.78 2.31
C ILE A 43 -4.08 19.30 2.32
N LYS A 44 -3.63 20.00 1.26
CA LYS A 44 -2.30 20.62 1.24
C LYS A 44 -2.20 21.72 2.29
N GLU A 45 -3.22 22.56 2.41
CA GLU A 45 -3.30 23.61 3.41
C GLU A 45 -3.22 23.04 4.83
N LYS A 46 -4.11 22.10 5.16
CA LYS A 46 -4.13 21.45 6.49
C LYS A 46 -2.84 20.70 6.81
N TYR A 47 -2.22 20.06 5.81
CA TYR A 47 -0.93 19.42 5.99
C TYR A 47 0.20 20.43 6.22
N ALA A 48 0.18 21.57 5.51
CA ALA A 48 1.17 22.64 5.69
C ALA A 48 1.09 23.26 7.09
N GLU A 49 -0.12 23.45 7.62
CA GLU A 49 -0.36 23.87 9.00
C GLU A 49 0.18 22.85 10.01
N TYR A 50 -0.19 21.57 9.84
CA TYR A 50 0.28 20.49 10.71
C TYR A 50 1.81 20.37 10.70
N ARG A 51 2.45 20.55 9.54
CA ARG A 51 3.91 20.48 9.41
C ARG A 51 4.63 21.50 10.29
N LYS A 52 4.03 22.66 10.57
CA LYS A 52 4.61 23.65 11.48
C LYS A 52 4.75 23.09 12.90
N ASN A 53 3.74 22.36 13.39
CA ASN A 53 3.67 21.80 14.74
C ASN A 53 3.35 20.30 14.75
N HIS A 54 4.21 19.49 14.13
CA HIS A 54 3.97 18.04 13.91
C HIS A 54 3.85 17.18 15.19
N LYS A 55 4.00 17.75 16.39
CA LYS A 55 3.90 17.03 17.68
C LYS A 55 2.54 17.15 18.34
N VAL A 56 1.66 18.00 17.81
CA VAL A 56 0.33 18.29 18.37
C VAL A 56 -0.72 17.70 17.43
N TYR A 57 -1.87 17.27 17.97
CA TYR A 57 -2.99 16.86 17.13
C TYR A 57 -3.52 18.06 16.33
N PRO A 58 -3.97 17.86 15.08
CA PRO A 58 -4.61 18.92 14.32
C PRO A 58 -5.98 19.26 14.92
N SER A 59 -6.54 20.38 14.46
CA SER A 59 -7.89 20.82 14.83
C SER A 59 -8.98 19.84 14.35
N LEU A 60 -10.15 19.92 14.99
CA LEU A 60 -11.27 19.00 14.78
C LEU A 60 -11.78 19.01 13.33
N ASP A 61 -11.72 20.17 12.66
CA ASP A 61 -12.04 20.34 11.24
C ASP A 61 -11.26 19.38 10.31
N THR A 62 -9.99 19.11 10.63
CA THR A 62 -9.11 18.21 9.86
C THR A 62 -9.57 16.76 10.01
N LEU A 63 -10.01 16.38 11.21
CA LEU A 63 -10.55 15.05 11.48
C LEU A 63 -11.88 14.84 10.76
N ILE A 64 -12.74 15.85 10.75
CA ILE A 64 -13.98 15.83 9.98
C ILE A 64 -13.68 15.71 8.51
N TYR A 65 -12.71 16.48 7.99
CA TYR A 65 -12.27 16.38 6.61
C TYR A 65 -11.87 14.95 6.22
N PHE A 66 -11.18 14.22 7.10
CA PHE A 66 -10.85 12.81 6.85
C PHE A 66 -12.09 11.92 6.75
N LYS A 67 -13.10 12.14 7.61
CA LYS A 67 -14.36 11.42 7.55
C LYS A 67 -15.15 11.77 6.28
N LEU A 68 -15.13 13.04 5.86
CA LEU A 68 -15.72 13.48 4.60
C LEU A 68 -15.10 12.73 3.41
N VAL A 69 -13.76 12.68 3.35
CA VAL A 69 -13.05 11.97 2.26
C VAL A 69 -13.40 10.48 2.24
N SER A 70 -13.52 9.83 3.40
CA SER A 70 -13.91 8.41 3.51
C SER A 70 -15.29 8.14 2.89
N ASN A 71 -16.23 9.06 3.08
CA ASN A 71 -17.60 8.90 2.59
C ASN A 71 -17.76 9.32 1.12
N LEU A 72 -16.98 10.31 0.65
CA LEU A 72 -17.10 10.85 -0.71
C LEU A 72 -16.36 10.01 -1.76
N TYR A 73 -15.21 9.45 -1.42
CA TYR A 73 -14.35 8.75 -2.37
C TYR A 73 -14.10 7.28 -2.01
N SER A 74 -13.80 6.49 -3.05
CA SER A 74 -13.39 5.09 -2.89
C SER A 74 -12.07 4.98 -2.12
N THR A 75 -12.08 4.24 -1.02
CA THR A 75 -10.88 3.95 -0.20
C THR A 75 -10.18 2.64 -0.60
N SER A 76 -10.74 1.87 -1.55
CA SER A 76 -10.18 0.59 -1.99
C SER A 76 -9.04 0.70 -3.01
N ASP A 77 -8.98 1.80 -3.75
CA ASP A 77 -8.15 1.93 -4.95
C ASP A 77 -6.66 1.88 -4.64
N PHE A 78 -5.85 1.30 -5.54
CA PHE A 78 -4.39 1.20 -5.35
C PHE A 78 -3.76 2.56 -5.00
N ARG A 79 -4.09 3.58 -5.80
CA ARG A 79 -3.66 4.96 -5.59
C ARG A 79 -4.80 5.89 -6.01
N HIS A 80 -5.22 6.74 -5.09
CA HIS A 80 -6.25 7.75 -5.31
C HIS A 80 -5.69 9.14 -4.97
N PRO A 81 -5.96 10.18 -5.79
CA PRO A 81 -5.36 11.50 -5.61
C PRO A 81 -5.67 12.11 -4.23
N VAL A 82 -6.90 12.00 -3.74
CA VAL A 82 -7.32 12.57 -2.43
C VAL A 82 -7.23 11.56 -1.27
N ALA A 83 -7.83 10.37 -1.39
CA ALA A 83 -7.85 9.38 -0.31
C ALA A 83 -6.45 8.88 0.12
N THR A 84 -5.51 8.64 -0.82
CA THR A 84 -4.15 8.19 -0.46
C THR A 84 -3.36 9.20 0.39
N PRO A 85 -3.25 10.50 0.02
CA PRO A 85 -2.57 11.46 0.89
C PRO A 85 -3.30 11.66 2.21
N THR A 86 -4.64 11.54 2.24
CA THR A 86 -5.41 11.56 3.50
C THR A 86 -4.99 10.43 4.43
N TYR A 87 -4.87 9.21 3.90
CA TYR A 87 -4.45 8.04 4.65
C TYR A 87 -3.00 8.16 5.18
N ILE A 88 -2.09 8.72 4.36
CA ILE A 88 -0.71 9.02 4.78
C ILE A 88 -0.68 10.11 5.85
N PHE A 89 -1.55 11.11 5.75
CA PHE A 89 -1.64 12.17 6.74
C PHE A 89 -2.12 11.63 8.10
N MET A 90 -3.13 10.75 8.13
CA MET A 90 -3.55 10.05 9.36
C MET A 90 -2.38 9.28 10.00
N GLN A 91 -1.59 8.57 9.19
CA GLN A 91 -0.39 7.86 9.64
C GLN A 91 0.66 8.82 10.25
N HIS A 92 0.86 10.00 9.66
CA HIS A 92 1.77 11.01 10.21
C HIS A 92 1.29 11.53 11.55
N ILE A 93 -0.01 11.80 11.70
CA ILE A 93 -0.60 12.26 12.97
C ILE A 93 -0.41 11.20 14.06
N LEU A 94 -0.85 9.98 13.82
CA LEU A 94 -0.80 8.89 14.80
C LEU A 94 0.65 8.51 15.20
N SER A 95 1.63 8.70 14.31
CA SER A 95 3.03 8.35 14.59
C SER A 95 3.83 9.47 15.26
N ARG A 96 3.42 10.75 15.14
CA ARG A 96 4.22 11.89 15.60
C ARG A 96 3.56 12.70 16.71
N ALA A 97 2.23 12.74 16.77
CA ALA A 97 1.50 13.53 17.75
C ALA A 97 1.63 12.92 19.16
N ARG A 98 1.91 13.76 20.16
CA ARG A 98 2.01 13.33 21.56
C ARG A 98 0.65 13.46 22.24
N ILE A 99 0.27 12.45 23.00
CA ILE A 99 -0.96 12.45 23.80
C ILE A 99 -0.69 13.16 25.12
N ARG A 100 -1.46 14.22 25.40
CA ARG A 100 -1.38 14.94 26.68
C ARG A 100 -2.74 15.13 27.34
N THR A 101 -3.77 15.31 26.54
CA THR A 101 -5.12 15.67 26.98
C THR A 101 -6.14 14.57 26.67
N ARG A 102 -7.32 14.66 27.29
CA ARG A 102 -8.48 13.82 26.96
C ARG A 102 -8.81 13.89 25.47
N GLN A 103 -8.84 15.11 24.95
CA GLN A 103 -9.13 15.40 23.56
C GLN A 103 -8.18 14.66 22.61
N ASP A 104 -6.87 14.66 22.87
CA ASP A 104 -5.90 13.93 22.04
C ASP A 104 -6.20 12.42 21.94
N ILE A 105 -6.65 11.82 23.05
CA ILE A 105 -7.02 10.39 23.10
C ILE A 105 -8.28 10.14 22.27
N ALA A 106 -9.31 10.97 22.47
CA ALA A 106 -10.57 10.86 21.72
C ALA A 106 -10.33 11.07 20.21
N MET A 107 -9.55 12.09 19.83
CA MET A 107 -9.17 12.37 18.45
C MET A 107 -8.36 11.22 17.83
N GLY A 108 -7.40 10.66 18.57
CA GLY A 108 -6.62 9.53 18.09
C GLY A 108 -7.45 8.25 17.92
N LEU A 109 -8.37 7.95 18.84
CA LEU A 109 -9.31 6.83 18.71
C LEU A 109 -10.27 7.02 17.53
N PHE A 110 -10.74 8.25 17.31
CA PHE A 110 -11.53 8.60 16.14
C PHE A 110 -10.75 8.40 14.83
N LEU A 111 -9.48 8.82 14.79
CA LEU A 111 -8.59 8.57 13.65
C LEU A 111 -8.36 7.09 13.38
N VAL A 112 -8.16 6.28 14.42
CA VAL A 112 -8.03 4.82 14.27
C VAL A 112 -9.30 4.23 13.66
N ASN A 113 -10.48 4.69 14.08
CA ASN A 113 -11.74 4.23 13.52
C ASN A 113 -11.85 4.59 12.03
N ILE A 114 -11.52 5.83 11.64
CA ILE A 114 -11.50 6.23 10.21
C ILE A 114 -10.46 5.41 9.44
N ALA A 115 -9.26 5.21 9.99
CA ALA A 115 -8.22 4.41 9.34
C ALA A 115 -8.67 2.96 9.11
N MET A 116 -9.45 2.39 10.04
CA MET A 116 -10.06 1.07 9.90
C MET A 116 -11.10 1.06 8.78
N GLU A 117 -11.94 2.10 8.65
CA GLU A 117 -12.89 2.23 7.54
C GLU A 117 -12.18 2.29 6.17
N PHE A 118 -11.06 3.01 6.06
CA PHE A 118 -10.22 3.03 4.85
C PHE A 118 -9.63 1.65 4.55
N GLY A 119 -9.27 0.91 5.60
CA GLY A 119 -8.68 -0.43 5.51
C GLY A 119 -9.69 -1.54 5.24
N SER A 120 -10.97 -1.38 5.60
CA SER A 120 -11.94 -2.47 5.70
C SER A 120 -12.07 -3.32 4.43
N ARG A 121 -12.13 -2.65 3.26
CA ARG A 121 -12.17 -3.31 1.94
C ARG A 121 -10.79 -3.56 1.35
N SER A 122 -9.85 -2.63 1.54
CA SER A 122 -8.52 -2.68 0.92
C SER A 122 -7.56 -3.66 1.62
N LYS A 123 -7.89 -4.08 2.84
CA LYS A 123 -7.05 -4.83 3.78
C LYS A 123 -5.65 -4.24 3.91
N ARG A 124 -5.53 -2.91 3.85
CA ARG A 124 -4.26 -2.21 4.06
C ARG A 124 -4.06 -1.95 5.53
N LEU A 125 -2.80 -2.07 5.95
CA LEU A 125 -2.39 -1.91 7.33
C LEU A 125 -1.65 -0.58 7.50
N LEU A 126 -2.08 0.21 8.48
CA LEU A 126 -1.30 1.35 8.99
C LEU A 126 -0.54 0.94 10.24
N PRO A 127 0.81 0.92 10.22
CA PRO A 127 1.58 0.53 11.39
C PRO A 127 1.39 1.50 12.57
N ALA A 128 1.08 2.78 12.33
CA ALA A 128 0.86 3.73 13.43
C ALA A 128 -0.40 3.42 14.24
N VAL A 129 -1.42 2.79 13.64
CA VAL A 129 -2.63 2.39 14.36
C VAL A 129 -2.31 1.37 15.44
N PHE A 130 -1.48 0.37 15.13
CA PHE A 130 -1.04 -0.63 16.11
C PHE A 130 -0.22 0.00 17.24
N ASN A 131 0.74 0.85 16.89
CA ASN A 131 1.55 1.56 17.87
C ASN A 131 0.70 2.44 18.79
N PHE A 132 -0.32 3.10 18.23
CA PHE A 132 -1.24 3.94 18.98
C PHE A 132 -2.11 3.14 19.96
N LEU A 133 -2.68 2.01 19.52
CA LEU A 133 -3.47 1.13 20.38
C LEU A 133 -2.62 0.49 21.48
N LEU A 134 -1.41 0.03 21.17
CA LEU A 134 -0.44 -0.45 22.17
C LEU A 134 -0.12 0.64 23.19
N GLY A 135 0.10 1.87 22.72
CA GLY A 135 0.36 3.02 23.56
C GLY A 135 -0.80 3.35 24.50
N ILE A 136 -2.05 3.30 24.03
CA ILE A 136 -3.22 3.50 24.88
C ILE A 136 -3.33 2.39 25.93
N LEU A 137 -3.21 1.11 25.54
CA LEU A 137 -3.23 0.01 26.52
C LEU A 137 -2.17 0.18 27.60
N HIS A 138 -0.97 0.62 27.21
CA HIS A 138 0.08 0.92 28.17
C HIS A 138 -0.31 2.06 29.13
N MET A 139 -0.99 3.10 28.65
CA MET A 139 -1.46 4.22 29.48
C MET A 139 -2.51 3.83 30.54
N VAL A 140 -3.17 2.69 30.33
CA VAL A 140 -4.20 2.14 31.23
C VAL A 140 -3.58 1.39 32.41
N ILE A 141 -2.38 0.82 32.22
CA ILE A 141 -1.73 -0.03 33.22
C ILE A 141 -1.10 0.85 34.31
N PRO A 142 -1.45 0.66 35.59
CA PRO A 142 -0.82 1.38 36.69
C PRO A 142 0.62 0.87 36.88
N LYS A 143 1.60 1.72 36.59
CA LYS A 143 3.02 1.33 36.67
C LYS A 143 3.46 1.05 38.09
N ARG A 144 3.98 -0.16 38.32
CA ARG A 144 4.70 -0.56 39.53
C ARG A 144 6.20 -0.59 39.20
N GLN A 145 7.02 -0.13 40.15
CA GLN A 145 8.37 0.39 39.92
C GLN A 145 9.44 -0.61 39.41
N THR A 146 9.14 -1.88 39.15
CA THR A 146 10.20 -2.91 39.08
C THR A 146 10.24 -3.84 37.85
N GLU A 147 9.25 -3.89 36.94
CA GLU A 147 9.20 -4.99 35.94
C GLU A 147 8.73 -4.63 34.51
N ASP A 148 8.65 -3.35 34.15
CA ASP A 148 8.03 -2.90 32.89
C ASP A 148 9.06 -2.65 31.76
N GLN A 149 9.83 -3.68 31.37
CA GLN A 149 10.70 -3.59 30.18
C GLN A 149 9.92 -3.97 28.91
N TYR A 150 9.04 -3.08 28.44
CA TYR A 150 8.45 -3.20 27.11
C TYR A 150 9.01 -2.15 26.17
N ASP A 151 9.25 -2.56 24.93
CA ASP A 151 9.64 -1.65 23.86
C ASP A 151 8.45 -0.85 23.36
N ILE A 152 8.15 0.24 24.06
CA ILE A 152 7.15 1.20 23.64
C ILE A 152 7.73 2.08 22.54
N VAL A 153 7.00 2.17 21.44
CA VAL A 153 7.36 2.99 20.30
C VAL A 153 6.92 4.44 20.55
N PRO A 154 7.79 5.44 20.31
CA PRO A 154 7.41 6.84 20.30
C PRO A 154 6.19 7.06 19.38
N PRO A 155 5.21 7.91 19.73
CA PRO A 155 5.32 9.09 20.60
C PRO A 155 4.99 8.85 22.08
N PHE A 156 4.61 7.64 22.47
CA PHE A 156 4.29 7.31 23.86
C PHE A 156 5.56 7.22 24.70
N GLU A 157 5.50 7.76 25.90
CA GLU A 157 6.64 7.79 26.82
C GLU A 157 6.63 6.59 27.76
N ARG A 158 7.78 5.91 27.87
CA ARG A 158 7.95 4.74 28.73
C ARG A 158 7.73 5.07 30.18
N ASP A 159 8.19 6.22 30.67
CA ASP A 159 8.01 6.75 32.02
C ASP A 159 7.89 8.27 31.99
N GLY A 160 6.68 8.76 32.27
CA GLY A 160 6.35 10.18 32.23
C GLY A 160 5.01 10.48 32.89
N PRO A 161 4.69 11.75 33.21
CA PRO A 161 3.43 12.11 33.85
C PRO A 161 2.21 11.73 33.00
N PHE A 162 2.32 11.82 31.67
CA PHE A 162 1.25 11.49 30.73
C PHE A 162 1.07 9.99 30.48
N SER A 163 1.96 9.15 31.01
CA SER A 163 1.89 7.70 30.84
C SER A 163 0.84 7.01 31.72
N LYS A 164 0.22 7.74 32.66
CA LYS A 164 -0.78 7.19 33.60
C LYS A 164 -2.17 7.84 33.45
N LEU A 165 -2.40 8.57 32.35
CA LEU A 165 -3.62 9.38 32.20
C LEU A 165 -4.91 8.56 32.26
N LEU A 166 -4.88 7.34 31.71
CA LEU A 166 -6.04 6.45 31.65
C LEU A 166 -6.09 5.43 32.80
N ALA A 167 -5.10 5.42 33.68
CA ALA A 167 -5.15 4.55 34.86
C ALA A 167 -6.32 4.95 35.76
N ILE A 168 -7.13 3.95 36.13
CA ILE A 168 -8.31 4.11 36.98
C ILE A 168 -7.95 3.66 38.41
N PRO A 169 -8.22 4.49 39.44
CA PRO A 169 -8.10 4.07 40.82
C PRO A 169 -9.18 3.03 41.16
N ALA A 170 -8.89 2.10 42.07
CA ALA A 170 -9.85 1.07 42.48
C ALA A 170 -11.03 1.71 43.25
N THR A 171 -12.10 2.09 42.55
CA THR A 171 -13.27 2.76 43.13
C THR A 171 -14.55 2.03 42.74
N LYS A 172 -15.51 1.88 43.65
CA LYS A 172 -16.77 1.15 43.36
C LYS A 172 -17.59 1.79 42.25
N GLU A 173 -17.47 3.11 42.08
CA GLU A 173 -18.14 3.88 41.02
C GLU A 173 -17.73 3.45 39.61
N SER A 174 -16.50 2.93 39.42
CA SER A 174 -16.06 2.49 38.10
C SER A 174 -16.68 1.17 37.66
N GLN A 175 -17.27 0.39 38.57
CA GLN A 175 -17.88 -0.91 38.26
C GLN A 175 -19.36 -0.79 37.86
N ALA A 176 -20.04 0.28 38.29
CA ALA A 176 -21.48 0.49 38.09
C ALA A 176 -21.81 1.33 36.83
N LEU A 177 -20.82 1.60 35.97
CA LEU A 177 -21.03 2.41 34.77
C LEU A 177 -21.68 1.58 33.65
N GLU A 178 -22.72 2.15 33.06
CA GLU A 178 -23.44 1.59 31.91
C GLU A 178 -22.56 1.58 30.64
N PRO A 179 -22.78 0.61 29.73
CA PRO A 179 -22.03 0.54 28.47
C PRO A 179 -22.42 1.71 27.56
N GLN A 180 -21.48 2.64 27.35
CA GLN A 180 -21.68 3.78 26.47
C GLN A 180 -20.50 3.98 25.51
N GLN A 181 -20.81 4.38 24.28
CA GLN A 181 -19.82 4.68 23.25
C GLN A 181 -19.13 6.03 23.50
N LEU A 182 -17.99 6.25 22.84
CA LEU A 182 -17.37 7.58 22.81
C LEU A 182 -18.35 8.61 22.24
N GLN A 183 -18.44 9.75 22.91
CA GLN A 183 -19.37 10.82 22.59
C GLN A 183 -18.68 11.92 21.79
N ALA A 184 -19.46 12.68 21.02
CA ALA A 184 -18.97 13.83 20.30
C ALA A 184 -18.36 14.92 21.21
N ALA A 185 -18.88 15.06 22.43
CA ALA A 185 -18.35 15.99 23.44
C ALA A 185 -16.89 15.68 23.82
N ASP A 186 -16.49 14.39 23.78
CA ASP A 186 -15.13 13.97 24.14
C ASP A 186 -14.05 14.54 23.21
N LEU A 187 -14.44 15.02 22.01
CA LEU A 187 -13.54 15.66 21.04
C LEU A 187 -13.27 17.13 21.35
N VAL A 188 -13.93 17.71 22.35
CA VAL A 188 -13.74 19.11 22.77
C VAL A 188 -13.39 19.21 24.25
N THR A 189 -13.96 18.35 25.10
CA THR A 189 -13.69 18.40 26.53
C THR A 189 -12.24 18.01 26.87
N HIS A 190 -11.56 18.84 27.67
CA HIS A 190 -10.19 18.56 28.12
C HIS A 190 -10.10 17.82 29.47
N THR A 191 -11.16 17.83 30.27
CA THR A 191 -11.17 17.30 31.64
C THR A 191 -11.33 15.77 31.66
N PHE A 192 -10.50 15.07 32.44
CA PHE A 192 -10.61 13.62 32.56
C PHE A 192 -11.73 13.24 33.55
N THR A 193 -12.76 12.56 33.06
CA THR A 193 -13.80 11.94 33.90
C THR A 193 -13.56 10.44 34.00
N LEU A 194 -14.01 9.81 35.09
CA LEU A 194 -13.91 8.36 35.27
C LEU A 194 -14.65 7.60 34.16
N ASP A 195 -15.85 8.08 33.83
CA ASP A 195 -16.65 7.59 32.69
C ASP A 195 -15.86 7.57 31.38
N PHE A 196 -15.19 8.67 31.02
CA PHE A 196 -14.38 8.71 29.80
C PHE A 196 -13.24 7.70 29.81
N LYS A 197 -12.57 7.49 30.94
CA LYS A 197 -11.48 6.49 31.02
C LYS A 197 -12.01 5.10 30.72
N VAL A 198 -13.17 4.74 31.28
CA VAL A 198 -13.83 3.45 31.01
C VAL A 198 -14.24 3.36 29.54
N ARG A 199 -14.91 4.39 29.00
CA ARG A 199 -15.35 4.42 27.59
C ARG A 199 -14.20 4.37 26.60
N ALA A 200 -13.09 5.06 26.88
CA ALA A 200 -11.90 5.01 26.05
C ALA A 200 -11.26 3.62 26.04
N VAL A 201 -11.17 2.96 27.20
CA VAL A 201 -10.66 1.57 27.30
C VAL A 201 -11.58 0.62 26.54
N ASP A 202 -12.89 0.71 26.75
CA ASP A 202 -13.86 -0.13 26.05
C ASP A 202 -13.75 0.03 24.53
N ALA A 203 -13.70 1.27 24.04
CA ALA A 203 -13.49 1.57 22.63
C ALA A 203 -12.18 0.99 22.09
N THR A 204 -11.08 1.07 22.86
CA THR A 204 -9.79 0.49 22.42
C THR A 204 -9.86 -1.02 22.27
N LEU A 205 -10.51 -1.73 23.21
CA LEU A 205 -10.65 -3.18 23.17
C LEU A 205 -11.52 -3.63 21.98
N ARG A 206 -12.62 -2.91 21.72
CA ARG A 206 -13.46 -3.13 20.53
C ARG A 206 -12.68 -2.89 19.23
N LEU A 207 -11.94 -1.79 19.14
CA LEU A 207 -11.12 -1.48 17.96
C LEU A 207 -10.03 -2.53 17.73
N ILE A 208 -9.36 -3.00 18.79
CA ILE A 208 -8.38 -4.08 18.70
C ILE A 208 -9.06 -5.33 18.14
N LYS A 209 -10.18 -5.78 18.73
CA LYS A 209 -10.91 -6.95 18.24
C LYS A 209 -11.25 -6.81 16.75
N ASN A 210 -11.89 -5.71 16.36
CA ASN A 210 -12.33 -5.49 14.98
C ASN A 210 -11.16 -5.44 14.00
N ILE A 211 -10.05 -4.78 14.35
CA ILE A 211 -8.86 -4.72 13.49
C ILE A 211 -8.27 -6.12 13.30
N PHE A 212 -8.17 -6.93 14.36
CA PHE A 212 -7.58 -8.26 14.24
C PHE A 212 -8.48 -9.27 13.52
N GLU A 213 -9.79 -9.17 13.69
CA GLU A 213 -10.77 -10.03 12.99
C GLU A 213 -10.97 -9.62 11.53
N GLU A 214 -11.17 -8.33 11.25
CA GLU A 214 -11.54 -7.85 9.91
C GLU A 214 -10.33 -7.56 9.02
N LEU A 215 -9.26 -6.97 9.56
CA LEU A 215 -8.12 -6.52 8.75
C LEU A 215 -6.97 -7.50 8.80
N VAL A 216 -6.50 -7.84 9.99
CA VAL A 216 -5.20 -8.50 10.18
C VAL A 216 -5.26 -10.01 9.97
N GLY A 217 -6.42 -10.65 10.16
CA GLY A 217 -6.57 -12.11 10.16
C GLY A 217 -6.07 -12.83 8.90
N GLU A 218 -6.04 -12.16 7.75
CA GLU A 218 -5.59 -12.73 6.46
C GLU A 218 -4.09 -12.47 6.16
N HIS A 219 -3.41 -11.65 6.95
CA HIS A 219 -2.04 -11.23 6.63
C HIS A 219 -0.96 -12.24 7.02
N ILE A 220 0.00 -12.42 6.10
CA ILE A 220 1.19 -13.25 6.31
C ILE A 220 2.14 -12.51 7.26
N GLY A 221 1.97 -12.72 8.57
CA GLY A 221 2.72 -12.02 9.63
C GLY A 221 1.85 -11.41 10.73
N ALA A 222 0.54 -11.63 10.67
CA ALA A 222 -0.43 -11.23 11.68
C ALA A 222 -0.02 -11.61 13.12
N CYS A 223 0.63 -12.77 13.28
CA CYS A 223 1.12 -13.26 14.56
C CYS A 223 2.11 -12.29 15.25
N TYR A 224 3.02 -11.66 14.52
CA TYR A 224 3.97 -10.69 15.08
C TYR A 224 3.29 -9.39 15.52
N LEU A 225 2.22 -9.00 14.84
CA LEU A 225 1.42 -7.82 15.21
C LEU A 225 0.58 -8.08 16.46
N ALA A 226 0.08 -9.31 16.65
CA ALA A 226 -0.73 -9.68 17.82
C ALA A 226 0.10 -9.88 19.10
N ASN A 227 1.31 -10.43 18.98
CA ASN A 227 2.18 -10.75 20.12
C ASN A 227 2.40 -9.61 21.15
N PRO A 228 2.67 -8.35 20.76
CA PRO A 228 2.89 -7.28 21.75
C PRO A 228 1.62 -6.89 22.54
N PHE A 229 0.42 -7.20 22.05
CA PHE A 229 -0.83 -6.87 22.76
C PHE A 229 -1.14 -7.84 23.90
N LEU A 230 -0.84 -9.13 23.73
CA LEU A 230 -1.13 -10.17 24.72
C LEU A 230 -0.57 -9.88 26.13
N PRO A 231 0.72 -9.56 26.32
CA PRO A 231 1.25 -9.28 27.66
C PRO A 231 0.65 -8.03 28.29
N LEU A 232 0.29 -7.02 27.49
CA LEU A 232 -0.36 -5.81 27.98
C LEU A 232 -1.79 -6.09 28.45
N LEU A 233 -2.54 -6.91 27.71
CA LEU A 233 -3.89 -7.31 28.10
C LEU A 233 -3.90 -8.17 29.37
N GLU A 234 -2.88 -8.99 29.62
CA GLU A 234 -2.80 -9.80 30.84
C GLU A 234 -2.56 -8.99 32.11
N ARG A 235 -1.92 -7.83 31.99
CA ARG A 235 -1.61 -6.93 33.10
C ARG A 235 -2.74 -5.95 33.42
N LEU A 236 -3.77 -5.91 32.59
CA LEU A 236 -4.89 -4.99 32.74
C LEU A 236 -5.66 -5.34 34.03
N PRO A 237 -5.88 -4.38 34.95
CA PRO A 237 -6.54 -4.67 36.22
C PRO A 237 -8.06 -4.83 36.03
N LEU A 238 -8.50 -6.01 35.58
CA LEU A 238 -9.90 -6.31 35.24
C LEU A 238 -10.89 -6.02 36.37
N LYS A 239 -10.45 -6.17 37.62
CA LYS A 239 -11.26 -5.94 38.82
C LYS A 239 -11.78 -4.50 38.94
N HIS A 240 -11.13 -3.53 38.30
CA HIS A 240 -11.53 -2.11 38.38
C HIS A 240 -12.58 -1.73 37.33
N TYR A 241 -12.86 -2.60 36.36
CA TYR A 241 -13.73 -2.29 35.23
C TYR A 241 -15.10 -2.96 35.34
N PRO A 242 -16.15 -2.37 34.73
CA PRO A 242 -17.47 -2.99 34.61
C PRO A 242 -17.44 -4.32 33.86
N GLU A 243 -18.50 -5.10 34.01
CA GLU A 243 -18.66 -6.42 33.36
C GLU A 243 -18.52 -6.36 31.84
N HIS A 244 -19.13 -5.36 31.18
CA HIS A 244 -19.05 -5.21 29.73
C HIS A 244 -17.61 -5.05 29.20
N VAL A 245 -16.76 -4.30 29.92
CA VAL A 245 -15.35 -4.13 29.53
C VAL A 245 -14.58 -5.44 29.71
N GLN A 246 -14.93 -6.24 30.72
CA GLN A 246 -14.33 -7.55 30.94
C GLN A 246 -14.72 -8.53 29.82
N GLU A 247 -15.96 -8.49 29.34
CA GLU A 247 -16.40 -9.25 28.16
C GLU A 247 -15.64 -8.84 26.90
N HIS A 248 -15.52 -7.53 26.64
CA HIS A 248 -14.79 -7.01 25.50
C HIS A 248 -13.29 -7.33 25.58
N HIS A 249 -12.71 -7.33 26.78
CA HIS A 249 -11.34 -7.78 27.02
C HIS A 249 -11.17 -9.26 26.69
N ALA A 250 -12.07 -10.12 27.19
CA ALA A 250 -12.03 -11.55 26.90
C ALA A 250 -12.16 -11.84 25.40
N ALA A 251 -13.06 -11.13 24.72
CA ALA A 251 -13.24 -11.23 23.27
C ALA A 251 -11.98 -10.79 22.51
N ALA A 252 -11.39 -9.63 22.85
CA ALA A 252 -10.17 -9.14 22.23
C ALA A 252 -8.98 -10.08 22.48
N LYS A 253 -8.84 -10.61 23.71
CA LYS A 253 -7.80 -11.59 24.07
C LYS A 253 -7.94 -12.87 23.25
N SER A 254 -9.16 -13.40 23.11
CA SER A 254 -9.44 -14.59 22.30
C SER A 254 -9.07 -14.38 20.83
N ALA A 255 -9.50 -13.27 20.22
CA ALA A 255 -9.16 -12.94 18.83
C ALA A 255 -7.63 -12.85 18.62
N LEU A 256 -6.92 -12.20 19.54
CA LEU A 256 -5.46 -12.10 19.48
C LEU A 256 -4.75 -13.44 19.63
N GLN A 257 -5.25 -14.32 20.51
CA GLN A 257 -4.70 -15.68 20.68
C GLN A 257 -4.90 -16.54 19.44
N GLN A 258 -6.05 -16.42 18.77
CA GLN A 258 -6.30 -17.10 17.51
C GLN A 258 -5.33 -16.63 16.42
N VAL A 259 -5.11 -15.32 16.32
CA VAL A 259 -4.18 -14.73 15.33
C VAL A 259 -2.72 -15.04 15.67
N SER A 260 -2.33 -15.03 16.94
CA SER A 260 -0.95 -15.35 17.35
C SER A 260 -0.60 -16.82 17.13
N ALA A 261 -1.58 -17.73 17.24
CA ALA A 261 -1.43 -19.15 16.97
C ALA A 261 -1.27 -19.48 15.47
N GLN A 262 -1.55 -18.53 14.57
CA GLN A 262 -1.37 -18.74 13.13
C GLN A 262 0.11 -18.98 12.80
N LYS A 263 0.42 -20.16 12.25
CA LYS A 263 1.78 -20.52 11.84
C LYS A 263 2.18 -19.75 10.58
N MET A 264 3.23 -18.93 10.69
CA MET A 264 3.79 -18.24 9.54
C MET A 264 4.50 -19.23 8.61
N LYS A 265 4.21 -19.16 7.31
CA LYS A 265 5.04 -19.80 6.29
C LYS A 265 6.34 -19.01 6.16
N ARG A 266 7.49 -19.68 6.29
CA ARG A 266 8.80 -19.05 6.07
C ARG A 266 8.85 -18.44 4.67
N LEU A 267 9.37 -17.22 4.56
CA LEU A 267 9.54 -16.56 3.28
C LEU A 267 10.53 -17.38 2.43
N ALA A 268 10.03 -18.00 1.37
CA ALA A 268 10.86 -18.61 0.36
C ALA A 268 11.10 -17.59 -0.76
N PRO A 269 12.30 -17.52 -1.35
CA PRO A 269 12.50 -16.75 -2.57
C PRO A 269 11.51 -17.24 -3.63
N ALA A 270 10.95 -16.31 -4.40
CA ALA A 270 10.01 -16.67 -5.46
C ALA A 270 10.66 -17.67 -6.43
N ASP A 271 9.96 -18.76 -6.70
CA ASP A 271 10.42 -19.76 -7.65
C ASP A 271 10.59 -19.11 -9.03
N LYS A 272 11.84 -19.05 -9.49
CA LYS A 272 12.15 -18.51 -10.81
C LYS A 272 11.75 -19.56 -11.83
N LYS A 273 10.73 -19.24 -12.64
CA LYS A 273 10.41 -20.05 -13.82
C LYS A 273 11.68 -20.15 -14.69
N PRO A 274 12.10 -21.36 -15.09
CA PRO A 274 13.29 -21.53 -15.91
C PRO A 274 13.11 -20.75 -17.22
N LYS A 275 14.11 -19.96 -17.60
CA LYS A 275 14.06 -19.21 -18.86
C LYS A 275 14.06 -20.22 -20.01
N ALA A 276 13.11 -20.07 -20.92
CA ALA A 276 13.09 -20.87 -22.14
C ALA A 276 14.40 -20.67 -22.91
N LEU A 277 14.88 -21.74 -23.56
CA LEU A 277 16.02 -21.65 -24.46
C LEU A 277 15.69 -20.66 -25.58
N ARG A 278 16.69 -19.87 -26.01
CA ARG A 278 16.53 -18.97 -27.13
C ARG A 278 16.26 -19.79 -28.38
N LEU A 279 15.07 -19.65 -28.95
CA LEU A 279 14.75 -20.22 -30.25
C LEU A 279 15.46 -19.37 -31.31
N LEU A 280 16.28 -20.02 -32.13
CA LEU A 280 16.91 -19.39 -33.30
C LEU A 280 16.04 -19.68 -34.51
N GLU A 281 15.77 -18.64 -35.29
CA GLU A 281 15.06 -18.83 -36.56
C GLU A 281 15.98 -19.53 -37.56
N PRO A 282 15.53 -20.64 -38.18
CA PRO A 282 16.33 -21.32 -39.19
C PRO A 282 16.49 -20.41 -40.41
N ARG A 283 17.73 -20.30 -40.89
CA ARG A 283 18.02 -19.57 -42.12
C ARG A 283 17.80 -20.47 -43.33
N PHE A 284 16.61 -20.42 -43.91
CA PHE A 284 16.28 -21.11 -45.17
C PHE A 284 15.76 -20.12 -46.22
N GLU A 285 15.72 -20.57 -47.47
CA GLU A 285 15.13 -19.81 -48.58
C GLU A 285 13.73 -20.35 -48.83
N VAL A 286 12.75 -19.48 -49.03
CA VAL A 286 11.34 -19.88 -49.26
C VAL A 286 11.20 -20.71 -50.53
N VAL A 287 12.00 -20.39 -51.55
CA VAL A 287 12.11 -21.16 -52.80
C VAL A 287 13.52 -21.72 -52.85
N TYR A 288 13.63 -23.04 -52.82
CA TYR A 288 14.91 -23.75 -52.87
C TYR A 288 15.20 -24.20 -54.30
N ASP A 289 16.25 -23.67 -54.90
CA ASP A 289 16.83 -24.19 -56.14
C ASP A 289 18.04 -25.08 -55.81
N ASP A 290 18.10 -26.30 -56.36
CA ASP A 290 19.27 -27.19 -56.22
C ASP A 290 20.60 -26.55 -56.67
N LYS A 291 20.50 -25.54 -57.55
CA LYS A 291 21.63 -24.73 -57.98
C LYS A 291 21.94 -23.67 -56.93
N ARG A 292 22.67 -24.06 -55.88
CA ARG A 292 23.19 -23.13 -54.87
C ARG A 292 24.04 -22.03 -55.51
N ARG A 293 23.46 -20.85 -55.67
CA ARG A 293 24.21 -19.64 -56.00
C ARG A 293 24.46 -18.87 -54.70
N PRO A 294 25.70 -18.46 -54.40
CA PRO A 294 25.94 -17.61 -53.23
C PRO A 294 25.18 -16.30 -53.39
N LYS A 295 24.54 -15.82 -52.31
CA LYS A 295 23.92 -14.49 -52.30
C LYS A 295 25.01 -13.43 -52.43
N MET A 296 25.18 -12.92 -53.63
CA MET A 296 26.13 -11.86 -53.97
C MET A 296 25.38 -10.56 -54.26
N SER A 297 26.04 -9.41 -54.09
CA SER A 297 25.50 -8.15 -54.60
C SER A 297 25.30 -8.23 -56.11
N LYS A 298 24.27 -7.58 -56.64
CA LYS A 298 23.91 -7.58 -58.07
C LYS A 298 25.12 -7.32 -58.98
N GLN A 299 25.96 -6.34 -58.62
CA GLN A 299 27.17 -6.00 -59.37
C GLN A 299 28.19 -7.15 -59.41
N LYS A 300 28.37 -7.87 -58.29
CA LYS A 300 29.28 -9.03 -58.23
C LYS A 300 28.73 -10.22 -59.02
N GLU A 301 27.42 -10.41 -59.00
CA GLU A 301 26.76 -11.47 -59.77
C GLU A 301 26.88 -11.21 -61.28
N GLU A 302 26.61 -9.98 -61.73
CA GLU A 302 26.77 -9.56 -63.13
C GLU A 302 28.22 -9.72 -63.59
N ARG A 303 29.18 -9.30 -62.78
CA ARG A 303 30.61 -9.48 -63.07
C ARG A 303 30.98 -10.95 -63.23
N ALA A 304 30.52 -11.82 -62.32
CA ALA A 304 30.77 -13.26 -62.42
C ALA A 304 30.14 -13.87 -63.68
N LYS A 305 28.91 -13.44 -64.03
CA LYS A 305 28.22 -13.86 -65.26
C LYS A 305 28.99 -13.44 -66.51
N LEU A 306 29.49 -12.20 -66.56
CA LEU A 306 30.28 -11.69 -67.69
C LEU A 306 31.62 -12.43 -67.81
N LEU A 307 32.33 -12.65 -66.70
CA LEU A 307 33.58 -13.43 -66.71
C LEU A 307 33.35 -14.86 -67.21
N HIS A 308 32.25 -15.49 -66.80
CA HIS A 308 31.90 -16.82 -67.29
C HIS A 308 31.61 -16.81 -68.79
N LYS A 309 30.88 -15.81 -69.31
CA LYS A 309 30.65 -15.63 -70.75
C LYS A 309 31.96 -15.47 -71.50
N ILE A 310 32.85 -14.57 -71.07
CA ILE A 310 34.16 -14.35 -71.70
C ILE A 310 34.96 -15.65 -71.75
N LYS A 311 35.00 -16.42 -70.65
CA LYS A 311 35.72 -17.69 -70.60
C LYS A 311 35.13 -18.73 -71.55
N ARG A 312 33.79 -18.78 -71.68
CA ARG A 312 33.10 -19.70 -72.59
C ARG A 312 33.37 -19.34 -74.05
N GLU A 313 33.21 -18.06 -74.42
CA GLU A 313 33.46 -17.57 -75.78
C GLU A 313 34.92 -17.74 -76.18
N LYS A 314 35.86 -17.36 -75.30
CA LYS A 314 37.30 -17.55 -75.54
C LYS A 314 37.65 -19.02 -75.78
N LYS A 315 37.06 -19.94 -75.01
CA LYS A 315 37.23 -21.39 -75.23
C LYS A 315 36.56 -21.89 -76.51
N GLY A 316 35.48 -21.26 -76.96
CA GLY A 316 34.83 -21.54 -78.25
C GLY A 316 35.73 -21.13 -79.41
N ALA A 317 36.11 -19.85 -79.46
CA ALA A 317 36.97 -19.28 -80.51
C ALA A 317 38.31 -20.02 -80.64
N ILE A 318 38.98 -20.34 -79.52
CA ILE A 318 40.23 -21.11 -79.57
C ILE A 318 40.02 -22.51 -80.18
N ARG A 319 38.87 -23.15 -79.92
CA ARG A 319 38.56 -24.46 -80.52
C ARG A 319 38.31 -24.36 -82.02
N GLU A 320 37.65 -23.30 -82.48
CA GLU A 320 37.43 -23.04 -83.91
C GLU A 320 38.74 -22.73 -84.63
N ILE A 321 39.55 -21.80 -84.09
CA ILE A 321 40.87 -21.49 -84.65
C ILE A 321 41.71 -22.77 -84.79
N ARG A 322 41.70 -23.66 -83.79
CA ARG A 322 42.43 -24.93 -83.88
C ARG A 322 41.91 -25.83 -85.01
N ARG A 323 40.59 -25.91 -85.21
CA ARG A 323 39.99 -26.67 -86.32
C ARG A 323 40.35 -26.06 -87.66
N ASP A 324 40.29 -24.74 -87.79
CA ASP A 324 40.64 -24.02 -89.02
C ASP A 324 42.12 -24.17 -89.35
N THR A 325 43.00 -24.10 -88.35
CA THR A 325 44.44 -24.34 -88.56
C THR A 325 44.72 -25.76 -89.02
N ALA A 326 44.04 -26.77 -88.45
CA ALA A 326 44.16 -28.16 -88.88
C ALA A 326 43.67 -28.32 -90.32
N PHE A 327 42.53 -27.71 -90.66
CA PHE A 327 41.98 -27.72 -92.01
C PHE A 327 42.91 -27.07 -93.04
N VAL A 328 43.49 -25.91 -92.73
CA VAL A 328 44.47 -25.24 -93.61
C VAL A 328 45.74 -26.06 -93.77
N GLN A 329 46.21 -26.73 -92.72
CA GLN A 329 47.35 -27.65 -92.79
C GLN A 329 47.05 -28.83 -93.73
N ASP A 330 45.88 -29.46 -93.61
CA ASP A 330 45.46 -30.55 -94.49
C ASP A 330 45.38 -30.10 -95.96
N LEU A 331 44.87 -28.90 -96.23
CA LEU A 331 44.84 -28.33 -97.58
C LEU A 331 46.25 -28.10 -98.14
N LYS A 332 47.16 -27.52 -97.34
CA LYS A 332 48.56 -27.32 -97.76
C LYS A 332 49.27 -28.64 -98.05
N LEU A 333 49.03 -29.67 -97.22
CA LEU A 333 49.59 -31.00 -97.41
C LEU A 333 49.08 -31.64 -98.73
N LYS A 334 47.78 -31.53 -99.02
CA LYS A 334 47.20 -31.98 -100.30
C LYS A 334 47.82 -31.26 -101.51
N GLN A 335 48.03 -29.95 -101.41
CA GLN A 335 48.68 -29.16 -102.47
C GLN A 335 50.15 -29.56 -102.69
N GLN A 336 50.88 -29.90 -101.62
CA GLN A 336 52.26 -30.40 -101.72
C GLN A 336 52.36 -31.80 -102.35
N ILE A 337 51.36 -32.66 -102.17
CA ILE A 337 51.32 -33.99 -102.78
C ILE A 337 50.97 -33.92 -104.28
N GLN A 338 50.25 -32.88 -104.72
CA GLN A 338 49.88 -32.67 -106.13
C GLN A 338 50.97 -31.96 -106.96
N ARG A 339 51.95 -31.33 -106.33
CA ARG A 339 53.17 -30.84 -106.98
C ARG A 339 54.20 -31.95 -107.04
#